data_AF-A0A1X2G992-F1
#
_entry.id   AF-A0A1X2G992-F1
#
_cell.length_a   1.000
_cell.length_b   1.000
_cell.length_c   1.000
_cell.angle_alpha   90.00
_cell.angle_beta   90.00
_cell.angle_gamma   90.00
#
_symmetry.space_group_name_H-M   'P 1'
#
loop_
_entity.id
_entity.type
_entity.pdbx_description
1 polymer ?
#
loop_
_entity_poly.entity_id
_entity_poly.type
_entity_poly.pdbx_seq_one_letter_code
_entity_poly.pdbx_strand_id
1 'polypeptide(L)' 'APSGGWWSQPKAWKTNTAIAALGMSVTMYGIWSLSASKERRYQQPTRWIPSMMWAKQYKDQQQ' A
#
# COMPACT_ATOMS: atom_id res chain seq x y z
N ALA A 1 -7.28 29.12 -10.51
CA ALA A 1 -7.72 28.16 -9.46
C ALA A 1 -6.65 27.09 -9.27
N PRO A 2 -6.43 26.58 -8.04
CA PRO A 2 -5.38 25.59 -7.74
C PRO A 2 -5.47 24.28 -8.53
N SER A 3 -6.67 23.91 -8.99
CA SER A 3 -6.96 22.67 -9.72
C SER A 3 -6.73 22.72 -11.23
N GLY A 4 -6.39 23.89 -11.78
CA GLY A 4 -6.51 24.15 -13.22
C GLY A 4 -7.98 24.34 -13.62
N GLY A 5 -8.24 25.23 -14.59
CA GLY A 5 -9.59 25.46 -15.12
C GLY A 5 -10.19 24.25 -15.84
N TRP A 6 -11.41 24.40 -16.35
CA TRP A 6 -12.23 23.33 -16.94
C TRP A 6 -11.57 22.54 -18.10
N TRP A 7 -10.71 23.19 -18.89
CA TRP A 7 -9.95 22.57 -20.00
C TRP A 7 -8.43 22.65 -19.79
N SER A 8 -7.96 22.24 -18.61
CA SER A 8 -6.53 22.27 -18.31
C SER A 8 -5.77 21.18 -19.05
N GLN A 9 -4.77 21.56 -19.84
CA GLN A 9 -3.85 20.64 -20.50
C GLN A 9 -2.39 20.91 -20.06
N PRO A 10 -2.02 20.49 -18.84
CA PRO A 10 -0.66 20.70 -18.35
C PRO A 10 0.34 19.88 -19.17
N LYS A 11 1.39 20.54 -19.69
CA LYS A 11 2.42 19.89 -20.53
C LYS A 11 3.12 18.71 -19.86
N ALA A 12 3.23 18.73 -18.53
CA ALA A 12 3.92 17.72 -17.72
C ALA A 12 2.98 16.77 -16.96
N TRP A 13 1.72 16.58 -17.41
CA TRP A 13 0.73 15.76 -16.71
C TRP A 13 1.24 14.36 -16.35
N LYS A 14 1.96 13.70 -17.26
CA LYS A 14 2.53 12.36 -17.06
C LYS A 14 3.48 12.32 -15.88
N THR A 15 4.42 13.27 -15.83
CA THR A 15 5.42 13.35 -14.76
C THR A 15 4.76 13.65 -13.41
N ASN A 16 3.80 14.57 -13.39
CA ASN A 16 3.09 14.91 -12.15
C ASN A 16 2.28 13.72 -11.60
N THR A 17 1.58 12.98 -12.47
CA THR A 17 0.87 11.76 -12.09
C THR A 17 1.84 10.69 -11.61
N ALA A 18 3.00 10.53 -12.25
CA ALA A 18 4.01 9.57 -11.82
C ALA A 18 4.55 9.91 -10.42
N ILE A 19 4.87 11.18 -10.15
CA ILE A 19 5.32 11.62 -8.82
C ILE A 19 4.24 11.38 -7.76
N ALA A 20 2.98 11.72 -8.06
CA ALA A 20 1.87 11.50 -7.14
C ALA A 20 1.66 10.00 -6.85
N ALA A 21 1.70 9.16 -7.89
CA ALA A 21 1.56 7.71 -7.75
C ALA A 21 2.70 7.10 -6.94
N LEU A 22 3.94 7.55 -7.16
CA LEU A 22 5.11 7.13 -6.39
C LEU A 22 5.01 7.57 -4.92
N GLY A 23 4.59 8.80 -4.66
CA GLY A 23 4.38 9.28 -3.30
C GLY A 23 3.32 8.44 -2.57
N MET A 24 2.17 8.21 -3.21
CA MET A 24 1.11 7.38 -2.65
C MET A 24 1.56 5.95 -2.37
N SER A 25 2.26 5.31 -3.31
CA SER A 25 2.69 3.92 -3.17
C SER A 25 3.69 3.75 -2.02
N VAL A 26 4.64 4.67 -1.86
CA VAL A 26 5.60 4.67 -0.75
C VAL A 26 4.88 4.82 0.59
N THR A 27 3.96 5.77 0.71
CA THR A 27 3.21 5.98 1.95
C THR A 27 2.32 4.78 2.29
N MET A 28 1.59 4.24 1.32
CA MET A 28 0.73 3.07 1.51
C MET A 28 1.55 1.83 1.92
N TYR A 29 2.70 1.61 1.28
CA TYR A 29 3.59 0.50 1.63
C TYR A 29 4.10 0.61 3.08
N GLY A 30 4.51 1.81 3.50
CA GLY A 30 4.96 2.06 4.87
C GLY A 30 3.86 1.76 5.90
N ILE A 31 2.65 2.27 5.67
CA ILE A 31 1.49 2.04 6.55
C ILE A 31 1.13 0.55 6.58
N TRP A 32 1.11 -0.11 5.41
CA TRP A 32 0.81 -1.53 5.30
C TRP A 32 1.83 -2.39 6.06
N SER A 33 3.12 -2.12 5.91
CA SER A 33 4.19 -2.84 6.63
C SER A 33 4.06 -2.69 8.15
N LEU A 34 3.78 -1.47 8.62
CA LEU A 34 3.54 -1.20 10.04
C LEU A 34 2.29 -1.93 10.56
N SER A 35 1.20 -1.90 9.79
CA SER A 35 -0.05 -2.58 10.12
C SER A 35 0.17 -4.09 10.22
N ALA A 36 0.79 -4.71 9.21
CA ALA A 36 1.10 -6.14 9.17
C ALA A 36 2.01 -6.58 10.33
N SER A 37 2.94 -5.70 10.77
CA SER A 37 3.84 -5.96 11.91
C SER A 37 3.12 -5.92 13.26
N LYS A 38 2.06 -5.12 13.38
CA LYS A 38 1.25 -4.98 14.61
C LYS A 38 0.09 -5.95 14.68
N GLU A 39 -0.33 -6.51 13.56
CA GLU A 39 -1.46 -7.44 13.50
C GLU A 39 -1.14 -8.74 14.24
N ARG A 40 -2.04 -9.15 15.14
CA ARG A 40 -1.97 -10.44 15.85
C ARG A 40 -3.28 -11.20 15.67
N ARG A 41 -3.22 -12.41 15.12
CA ARG A 41 -4.38 -13.31 14.99
C ARG A 41 -4.36 -14.33 16.11
N TYR A 42 -5.43 -14.38 16.90
CA TYR A 42 -5.57 -15.38 17.96
C TYR A 42 -6.01 -16.74 17.43
N GLN A 43 -6.74 -16.75 16.31
CA GLN A 43 -7.21 -17.96 15.67
C GLN A 43 -6.55 -18.12 14.30
N GLN A 44 -6.01 -19.32 14.06
CA GLN A 44 -5.44 -19.71 12.78
C GLN A 44 -6.58 -19.88 11.74
N PRO A 45 -6.38 -19.48 10.48
CA PRO A 45 -7.35 -19.70 9.42
C PRO A 45 -7.38 -21.18 9.05
N THR A 46 -8.57 -21.70 8.76
CA THR A 46 -8.80 -23.11 8.40
C THR A 46 -8.47 -23.42 6.93
N ARG A 47 -8.26 -22.39 6.12
CA ARG A 47 -7.92 -22.47 4.69
C ARG A 47 -6.87 -21.41 4.36
N TRP A 48 -6.17 -21.60 3.25
CA TRP A 48 -5.20 -20.62 2.77
C TRP A 48 -5.89 -19.30 2.39
N ILE A 49 -5.32 -18.18 2.84
CA ILE A 49 -5.77 -16.82 2.55
C ILE A 49 -4.53 -15.99 2.16
N PRO A 50 -4.64 -15.07 1.17
CA PRO A 50 -3.50 -14.29 0.70
C PRO A 50 -2.73 -13.54 1.80
N SER A 51 -3.43 -13.08 2.83
CA SER A 51 -2.82 -12.34 3.95
C SER A 51 -1.82 -13.15 4.78
N MET A 52 -1.83 -14.47 4.65
CA MET A 52 -0.81 -15.34 5.27
C MET A 52 0.59 -15.09 4.69
N MET A 53 0.73 -14.55 3.47
CA MET A 53 2.04 -14.29 2.85
C MET A 53 2.83 -13.16 3.53
N TRP A 54 2.14 -12.24 4.22
CA TRP A 54 2.77 -11.06 4.82
C TRP A 54 2.53 -10.91 6.31
N ALA A 55 1.59 -11.67 6.88
CA ALA A 55 1.33 -11.66 8.30
C ALA A 55 2.51 -12.25 9.09
N LYS A 56 2.96 -11.51 10.12
CA LYS A 56 4.14 -11.84 10.92
C LYS A 56 4.12 -13.27 11.47
N GLN A 57 2.98 -13.71 11.98
CA GLN A 57 2.82 -15.04 12.60
C GLN A 57 3.15 -16.19 11.65
N TYR A 58 2.91 -16.04 10.35
CA TYR A 58 3.23 -17.07 9.36
C TYR A 58 4.67 -16.97 8.87
N LYS A 59 5.24 -15.77 8.81
CA LYS A 59 6.65 -15.59 8.47
C LYS A 59 7.57 -16.18 9.54
N ASP A 60 7.27 -15.93 10.82
CA ASP A 60 8.08 -16.41 11.94
C ASP A 60 7.98 -17.94 12.14
N GLN A 61 6.88 -18.57 11.73
CA GLN A 61 6.74 -20.05 11.77
C GLN A 61 7.42 -20.79 10.62
N GLN A 62 7.82 -20.08 9.55
CA GLN A 62 8.50 -20.65 8.39
C GLN A 62 10.04 -20.63 8.53
N GLN A 63 10.58 -19.95 9.55
CA GLN A 63 12.00 -19.93 9.91
C GLN A 63 12.32 -21.03 10.93
#